data_AF-A0A939U8X6-F1
#
_entry.id   AF-A0A939U8X6-F1
#
_cell.length_a   1.000
_cell.length_b   1.000
_cell.length_c   1.000
_cell.angle_alpha   90.00
_cell.angle_beta   90.00
_cell.angle_gamma   90.00
#
_symmetry.space_group_name_H-M   'P 1'
#
loop_
_entity.id
_entity.type
_entity.pdbx_description
1 polymer ?
#
loop_
_entity_poly.entity_id
_entity_poly.type
_entity_poly.pdbx_seq_one_letter_code
_entity_poly.pdbx_strand_id
1 'polypeptide(L)'
;SHFISADRKYLFDPDWPYAPMVLTFFAGKDDISYTIPEEIRHIGSYSFEGCSKLKSLTVPGTLESIGGEAFKDCDNLEALYGNNITSDHKGIMGPGHELLFLLPNIDEDYVIPAEVTKIGDKVFDGRQNLRSVTMGDQVTSIGSYAFAYCPSLKTLTLSANLKDFGGFNPINRSEALEAIYLRALVPPFRGDLMMNDSPRLKFYVPSRSFSLYTSNDIWSQYRDNMVAYDYPDLPEPDFYISSDLSAEGEVTVYQKASDGRGIDLVFMGDAYTDRDVQSGLYMTDMKASVEAFFAVEPYKSFRNLFNIYIVTTVSATEGYAHGGGQSLGTNLVGTQIIGDDLKCFEMASKILQDDERMQDVLVIVCCNQPKDGPRPGYGTAYMYDPDTWSTSQFASGPSVVYFTKQDDSFESTGNVIRHECGHGFGKLLDEYVYSFAGRIPQDEQSRIEQKAAYGWHANVDFTSDPTKVKWSAFLSDERYRYDELGVFEGGATYPYGVWIPSKTSIMVFNVGRFNAPSRYAIWQRIHKLAYGSSWNGTYEDFVAYDVINRKTSPNANAPARVYKASQPSQRLSAPVVTGRTWRNALNNSKK
;
A
#
# COMPACT_ATOMS: atom_id res chain seq x y z
N SER A 1 -32.38 9.82 31.01
CA SER A 1 -32.64 11.09 31.75
C SER A 1 -32.41 12.18 30.74
N HIS A 2 -33.41 12.92 30.29
CA HIS A 2 -33.23 13.82 29.15
C HIS A 2 -32.64 15.17 29.58
N PHE A 3 -31.67 15.67 28.83
CA PHE A 3 -30.97 16.92 29.08
C PHE A 3 -31.21 17.90 27.93
N ILE A 4 -31.50 19.15 28.28
CA ILE A 4 -31.54 20.26 27.33
C ILE A 4 -30.12 20.83 27.25
N SER A 5 -29.59 20.99 26.03
CA SER A 5 -28.27 21.58 25.80
C SER A 5 -28.16 22.97 26.45
N ALA A 6 -26.94 23.38 26.83
CA ALA A 6 -26.72 24.66 27.52
C ALA A 6 -27.22 25.87 26.69
N ASP A 7 -27.16 25.77 25.37
CA ASP A 7 -27.64 26.77 24.41
C ASP A 7 -29.12 26.59 24.01
N ARG A 8 -29.81 25.61 24.61
CA ARG A 8 -31.22 25.25 24.35
C ARG A 8 -31.50 25.06 22.86
N LYS A 9 -30.58 24.39 22.14
CA LYS A 9 -30.74 24.03 20.73
C LYS A 9 -31.30 22.63 20.53
N TYR A 10 -31.01 21.70 21.44
CA TYR A 10 -31.50 20.32 21.34
C TYR A 10 -31.71 19.68 22.72
N LEU A 11 -32.58 18.67 22.73
CA LEU A 11 -32.80 17.70 23.79
C LEU A 11 -32.02 16.43 23.43
N PHE A 12 -31.25 15.90 24.36
CA PHE A 12 -30.49 14.67 24.20
C PHE A 12 -30.58 13.78 25.45
N ASP A 13 -30.35 12.49 25.28
CA ASP A 13 -30.15 11.54 26.39
C ASP A 13 -28.71 11.05 26.37
N PRO A 14 -27.86 11.37 27.38
CA PRO A 14 -26.47 10.93 27.43
C PRO A 14 -26.32 9.42 27.65
N ASP A 15 -27.37 8.72 28.13
CA ASP A 15 -27.30 7.35 28.60
C ASP A 15 -28.16 6.37 27.78
N TRP A 16 -28.55 6.73 26.54
CA TRP A 16 -29.51 5.96 25.75
C TRP A 16 -28.89 4.83 24.93
N PRO A 17 -29.44 3.62 24.97
CA PRO A 17 -29.33 2.68 26.09
C PRO A 17 -27.88 2.40 26.56
N TYR A 18 -26.84 2.90 25.89
CA TYR A 18 -25.43 2.85 26.33
C TYR A 18 -24.57 4.01 25.76
N ALA A 19 -25.17 5.01 25.10
CA ALA A 19 -24.45 6.10 24.42
C ALA A 19 -25.31 7.39 24.25
N PRO A 20 -24.70 8.57 24.04
CA PRO A 20 -25.46 9.81 23.89
C PRO A 20 -26.30 9.88 22.60
N MET A 21 -27.57 10.24 22.71
CA MET A 21 -28.52 10.36 21.58
C MET A 21 -29.20 11.73 21.55
N VAL A 22 -29.24 12.39 20.39
CA VAL A 22 -30.14 13.54 20.15
C VAL A 22 -31.57 13.02 20.05
N LEU A 23 -32.46 13.52 20.89
CA LEU A 23 -33.87 13.16 20.91
C LEU A 23 -34.73 14.13 20.10
N THR A 24 -34.47 15.43 20.25
CA THR A 24 -35.26 16.47 19.61
C THR A 24 -34.42 17.72 19.43
N PHE A 25 -34.36 18.24 18.22
CA PHE A 25 -33.91 19.57 17.87
C PHE A 25 -35.12 20.50 17.97
N PHE A 26 -35.00 21.62 18.67
CA PHE A 26 -36.17 22.47 18.91
C PHE A 26 -36.59 23.20 17.61
N ALA A 27 -37.77 22.85 17.09
CA ALA A 27 -38.37 23.46 15.90
C ALA A 27 -38.61 24.98 16.08
N GLY A 28 -38.39 25.75 15.01
CA GLY A 28 -38.72 27.19 14.95
C GLY A 28 -37.54 28.17 15.14
N LYS A 29 -36.29 27.72 15.06
CA LYS A 29 -35.12 28.63 14.97
C LYS A 29 -34.74 28.92 13.51
N ASP A 30 -34.23 30.13 13.27
CA ASP A 30 -33.84 30.64 11.96
C ASP A 30 -32.44 30.16 11.51
N ASP A 31 -31.88 29.14 12.17
CA ASP A 31 -30.52 28.65 11.93
C ASP A 31 -30.43 27.95 10.56
N ILE A 32 -29.61 28.51 9.67
CA ILE A 32 -29.36 27.98 8.30
C ILE A 32 -28.48 26.72 8.36
N SER A 33 -27.64 26.57 9.39
CA SER A 33 -26.71 25.44 9.53
C SER A 33 -26.54 25.04 10.99
N TYR A 34 -26.35 23.74 11.26
CA TYR A 34 -26.11 23.24 12.63
C TYR A 34 -24.98 22.19 12.69
N THR A 35 -24.18 22.21 13.75
CA THR A 35 -23.15 21.18 14.02
C THR A 35 -23.55 20.40 15.27
N ILE A 36 -23.77 19.10 15.10
CA ILE A 36 -24.02 18.18 16.21
C ILE A 36 -22.70 17.98 16.98
N PRO A 37 -22.71 18.05 18.33
CA PRO A 37 -21.52 17.83 19.15
C PRO A 37 -20.89 16.44 18.98
N GLU A 38 -19.57 16.36 19.17
CA GLU A 38 -18.75 15.14 19.00
C GLU A 38 -19.12 13.99 19.94
N GLU A 39 -19.80 14.27 21.05
CA GLU A 39 -20.21 13.25 22.02
C GLU A 39 -21.43 12.45 21.56
N ILE A 40 -22.19 12.95 20.58
CA ILE A 40 -23.43 12.32 20.11
C ILE A 40 -23.11 11.08 19.25
N ARG A 41 -23.69 9.95 19.64
CA ARG A 41 -23.59 8.66 18.94
C ARG A 41 -24.86 8.30 18.17
N HIS A 42 -26.01 8.86 18.51
CA HIS A 42 -27.26 8.54 17.82
C HIS A 42 -28.11 9.79 17.56
N ILE A 43 -28.81 9.84 16.42
CA ILE A 43 -29.92 10.77 16.17
C ILE A 43 -31.21 9.96 16.27
N GLY A 44 -32.14 10.36 17.12
CA GLY A 44 -33.41 9.68 17.33
C GLY A 44 -34.38 9.84 16.17
N SER A 45 -35.43 9.02 16.17
CA SER A 45 -36.55 9.19 15.23
C SER A 45 -37.22 10.55 15.43
N TYR A 46 -37.61 11.21 14.34
CA TYR A 46 -38.24 12.55 14.33
C TYR A 46 -37.42 13.68 14.96
N SER A 47 -36.12 13.48 15.24
CA SER A 47 -35.35 14.46 16.01
C SER A 47 -35.26 15.86 15.39
N PHE A 48 -35.31 16.01 14.08
CA PHE A 48 -35.31 17.28 13.37
C PHE A 48 -36.65 17.55 12.67
N GLU A 49 -37.73 16.86 13.02
CA GLU A 49 -39.02 17.00 12.34
C GLU A 49 -39.46 18.49 12.25
N GLY A 50 -39.81 18.95 11.04
CA GLY A 50 -40.29 20.31 10.79
C GLY A 50 -39.23 21.41 10.81
N CYS A 51 -37.93 21.09 10.77
CA CYS A 51 -36.84 22.07 10.69
C CYS A 51 -36.72 22.69 9.29
N SER A 52 -37.77 23.38 8.84
CA SER A 52 -37.92 23.88 7.47
C SER A 52 -36.94 24.98 7.06
N LYS A 53 -36.14 25.56 7.97
CA LYS A 53 -35.10 26.56 7.65
C LYS A 53 -33.67 26.01 7.63
N LEU A 54 -33.46 24.80 8.16
CA LEU A 54 -32.15 24.18 8.26
C LEU A 54 -31.70 23.77 6.86
N LYS A 55 -30.56 24.28 6.38
CA LYS A 55 -29.97 23.94 5.08
C LYS A 55 -28.88 22.90 5.14
N SER A 56 -28.08 22.93 6.19
CA SER A 56 -26.98 21.99 6.37
C SER A 56 -26.87 21.50 7.81
N LEU A 57 -26.44 20.25 7.96
CA LEU A 57 -26.18 19.63 9.24
C LEU A 57 -24.83 18.91 9.23
N THR A 58 -23.92 19.31 10.10
CA THR A 58 -22.68 18.57 10.35
C THR A 58 -22.90 17.59 11.50
N VAL A 59 -22.72 16.30 11.25
CA VAL A 59 -22.76 15.21 12.23
C VAL A 59 -21.33 14.82 12.63
N PRO A 60 -21.13 14.33 13.86
CA PRO A 60 -19.79 13.94 14.29
C PRO A 60 -19.38 12.60 13.69
N GLY A 61 -18.08 12.34 13.63
CA GLY A 61 -17.56 11.06 13.12
C GLY A 61 -17.87 9.84 13.96
N THR A 62 -18.30 10.14 15.17
CA THR A 62 -18.71 9.21 16.20
C THR A 62 -20.15 8.74 16.03
N LEU A 63 -20.92 9.29 15.08
CA LEU A 63 -22.34 8.96 14.89
C LEU A 63 -22.52 7.51 14.39
N GLU A 64 -23.24 6.72 15.16
CA GLU A 64 -23.49 5.29 14.94
C GLU A 64 -24.85 5.02 14.27
N SER A 65 -25.87 5.87 14.47
CA SER A 65 -27.19 5.66 13.85
C SER A 65 -28.06 6.91 13.75
N ILE A 66 -29.01 6.88 12.81
CA ILE A 66 -30.07 7.89 12.60
C ILE A 66 -31.42 7.17 12.61
N GLY A 67 -32.35 7.64 13.42
CA GLY A 67 -33.69 7.08 13.58
C GLY A 67 -34.62 7.37 12.39
N GLY A 68 -35.68 6.58 12.27
CA GLY A 68 -36.66 6.74 11.20
C GLY A 68 -37.33 8.11 11.24
N GLU A 69 -37.51 8.73 10.06
CA GLU A 69 -38.13 10.05 9.91
C GLU A 69 -37.44 11.18 10.72
N ALA A 70 -36.16 11.01 11.10
CA ALA A 70 -35.39 12.01 11.83
C ALA A 70 -35.42 13.40 11.19
N PHE A 71 -35.56 13.51 9.87
CA PHE A 71 -35.59 14.78 9.13
C PHE A 71 -36.91 15.02 8.39
N LYS A 72 -38.02 14.45 8.87
CA LYS A 72 -39.32 14.68 8.25
C LYS A 72 -39.66 16.18 8.21
N ASP A 73 -40.24 16.64 7.11
CA ASP A 73 -40.62 18.05 6.89
C ASP A 73 -39.46 19.06 7.07
N CYS A 74 -38.20 18.63 6.86
CA CYS A 74 -37.02 19.49 6.77
C CYS A 74 -36.83 19.99 5.32
N ASP A 75 -37.75 20.80 4.84
CA ASP A 75 -37.90 21.06 3.40
C ASP A 75 -36.68 21.71 2.72
N ASN A 76 -35.88 22.47 3.47
CA ASN A 76 -34.68 23.15 2.96
C ASN A 76 -33.36 22.44 3.28
N LEU A 77 -33.37 21.27 3.93
CA LEU A 77 -32.14 20.59 4.34
C LEU A 77 -31.51 19.90 3.12
N GLU A 78 -30.42 20.48 2.63
CA GLU A 78 -29.73 20.11 1.39
C GLU A 78 -28.74 18.96 1.63
N ALA A 79 -28.02 18.94 2.76
CA ALA A 79 -26.95 17.95 2.98
C ALA A 79 -26.66 17.65 4.45
N LEU A 80 -26.19 16.41 4.69
CA LEU A 80 -25.56 15.98 5.94
C LEU A 80 -24.07 15.69 5.73
N TYR A 81 -23.22 16.38 6.48
CA TYR A 81 -21.76 16.22 6.46
C TYR A 81 -21.29 15.46 7.69
N GLY A 82 -20.34 14.54 7.55
CA GLY A 82 -19.63 13.95 8.69
C GLY A 82 -18.17 14.37 8.75
N ASN A 83 -17.59 14.41 9.94
CA ASN A 83 -16.13 14.40 10.12
C ASN A 83 -15.67 12.96 10.35
N ASN A 84 -14.50 12.52 9.90
CA ASN A 84 -13.88 11.27 10.41
C ASN A 84 -14.69 9.96 10.33
N ILE A 85 -15.64 9.80 9.41
CA ILE A 85 -16.32 8.49 9.24
C ILE A 85 -15.47 7.60 8.31
N THR A 86 -15.09 6.43 8.81
CA THR A 86 -14.63 5.31 7.99
C THR A 86 -15.81 4.37 7.80
N SER A 87 -16.06 3.90 6.58
CA SER A 87 -17.03 2.83 6.32
C SER A 87 -16.67 1.52 7.06
N ASP A 88 -15.42 1.34 7.51
CA ASP A 88 -14.99 0.10 8.14
C ASP A 88 -13.79 0.39 9.06
N HIS A 89 -13.95 0.14 10.37
CA HIS A 89 -12.97 0.47 11.40
C HIS A 89 -11.56 -0.09 11.15
N LYS A 90 -10.55 0.81 11.05
CA LYS A 90 -9.24 0.84 11.77
C LYS A 90 -8.14 1.55 10.97
N GLY A 91 -8.05 2.86 11.11
CA GLY A 91 -6.90 3.66 10.65
C GLY A 91 -7.17 5.16 10.77
N ILE A 92 -6.20 5.92 11.29
CA ILE A 92 -6.31 7.36 11.59
C ILE A 92 -6.54 8.17 10.30
N MET A 93 -7.62 8.96 10.28
CA MET A 93 -8.03 9.86 9.19
C MET A 93 -7.42 11.27 9.31
N GLY A 94 -7.22 11.92 8.16
CA GLY A 94 -6.87 13.33 8.06
C GLY A 94 -8.10 14.26 8.14
N PRO A 95 -7.89 15.59 8.12
CA PRO A 95 -8.96 16.58 8.19
C PRO A 95 -9.83 16.56 6.92
N GLY A 96 -11.15 16.66 7.09
CA GLY A 96 -12.08 16.84 5.97
C GLY A 96 -13.51 16.41 6.29
N HIS A 97 -14.48 17.04 5.62
CA HIS A 97 -15.87 16.61 5.65
C HIS A 97 -16.12 15.52 4.61
N GLU A 98 -16.76 14.43 5.01
CA GLU A 98 -17.35 13.44 4.12
C GLU A 98 -18.83 13.76 3.92
N LEU A 99 -19.28 13.76 2.65
CA LEU A 99 -20.70 13.80 2.37
C LEU A 99 -21.25 12.38 2.55
N LEU A 100 -22.10 12.19 3.56
CA LEU A 100 -22.59 10.87 3.98
C LEU A 100 -24.00 10.58 3.49
N PHE A 101 -24.86 11.60 3.48
CA PHE A 101 -26.26 11.46 3.08
C PHE A 101 -26.77 12.74 2.41
N LEU A 102 -27.60 12.54 1.40
CA LEU A 102 -28.40 13.60 0.78
C LEU A 102 -29.88 13.36 1.03
N LEU A 103 -30.56 14.41 1.44
CA LEU A 103 -31.99 14.38 1.69
C LEU A 103 -32.80 14.45 0.38
N PRO A 104 -34.05 13.97 0.38
CA PRO A 104 -34.84 13.72 -0.84
C PRO A 104 -35.20 14.95 -1.69
N ASN A 105 -35.01 16.18 -1.20
CA ASN A 105 -35.49 17.40 -1.86
C ASN A 105 -34.42 18.16 -2.68
N ILE A 106 -33.35 17.51 -3.10
CA ILE A 106 -32.37 18.17 -3.97
C ILE A 106 -32.88 18.12 -5.42
N ASP A 107 -33.13 19.31 -5.96
CA ASP A 107 -33.59 19.53 -7.34
C ASP A 107 -32.42 19.66 -8.33
N GLU A 108 -32.64 19.11 -9.52
CA GLU A 108 -31.91 19.28 -10.78
C GLU A 108 -30.37 19.36 -10.72
N ASP A 109 -29.74 20.47 -10.32
CA ASP A 109 -28.28 20.61 -10.37
C ASP A 109 -27.69 20.75 -8.96
N TYR A 110 -26.76 19.88 -8.59
CA TYR A 110 -26.11 19.89 -7.28
C TYR A 110 -24.63 20.22 -7.36
N VAL A 111 -24.18 21.17 -6.53
CA VAL A 111 -22.76 21.52 -6.39
C VAL A 111 -22.28 20.98 -5.05
N ILE A 112 -21.30 20.06 -5.09
CA ILE A 112 -20.63 19.61 -3.88
C ILE A 112 -19.93 20.83 -3.25
N PRO A 113 -20.16 21.11 -1.96
CA PRO A 113 -19.46 22.17 -1.26
C PRO A 113 -17.94 22.02 -1.27
N ALA A 114 -17.23 23.13 -1.23
CA ALA A 114 -15.78 23.19 -1.44
C ALA A 114 -14.96 22.48 -0.35
N GLU A 115 -15.54 22.31 0.84
CA GLU A 115 -14.92 21.67 2.00
C GLU A 115 -15.01 20.14 2.00
N VAL A 116 -15.76 19.55 1.05
CA VAL A 116 -15.93 18.10 0.96
C VAL A 116 -14.68 17.48 0.36
N THR A 117 -14.08 16.54 1.10
CA THR A 117 -12.88 15.82 0.67
C THR A 117 -13.16 14.42 0.16
N LYS A 118 -14.33 13.87 0.48
CA LYS A 118 -14.76 12.51 0.13
C LYS A 118 -16.28 12.43 -0.06
N ILE A 119 -16.72 11.60 -1.00
CA ILE A 119 -18.13 11.21 -1.18
C ILE A 119 -18.27 9.77 -0.72
N GLY A 120 -19.16 9.50 0.22
CA GLY A 120 -19.42 8.16 0.72
C GLY A 120 -20.16 7.25 -0.27
N ASP A 121 -20.37 6.01 0.15
CA ASP A 121 -21.14 5.02 -0.61
C ASP A 121 -22.63 5.44 -0.72
N LYS A 122 -23.23 5.22 -1.91
CA LYS A 122 -24.67 5.42 -2.17
C LYS A 122 -25.26 6.81 -1.87
N VAL A 123 -24.42 7.84 -1.72
CA VAL A 123 -24.84 9.19 -1.29
C VAL A 123 -25.95 9.79 -2.15
N PHE A 124 -25.86 9.65 -3.48
CA PHE A 124 -26.86 10.10 -4.46
C PHE A 124 -27.68 8.93 -5.03
N ASP A 125 -27.64 7.73 -4.44
CA ASP A 125 -28.36 6.57 -4.98
C ASP A 125 -29.87 6.85 -5.10
N GLY A 126 -30.45 6.49 -6.25
CA GLY A 126 -31.88 6.58 -6.49
C GLY A 126 -32.44 8.00 -6.68
N ARG A 127 -31.62 9.04 -6.83
CA ARG A 127 -32.14 10.42 -6.98
C ARG A 127 -32.86 10.61 -8.32
N GLN A 128 -34.19 10.75 -8.25
CA GLN A 128 -35.05 10.79 -9.43
C GLN A 128 -34.94 12.09 -10.25
N ASN A 129 -34.68 13.22 -9.60
CA ASN A 129 -34.69 14.55 -10.24
C ASN A 129 -33.29 15.14 -10.45
N LEU A 130 -32.24 14.49 -9.95
CA LEU A 130 -30.86 14.97 -10.08
C LEU A 130 -30.42 14.89 -11.54
N ARG A 131 -30.17 16.05 -12.16
CA ARG A 131 -29.70 16.29 -13.52
C ARG A 131 -28.19 16.45 -13.61
N SER A 132 -27.56 17.16 -12.69
CA SER A 132 -26.10 17.31 -12.70
C SER A 132 -25.48 17.33 -11.31
N VAL A 133 -24.22 16.90 -11.24
CA VAL A 133 -23.39 17.04 -10.04
C VAL A 133 -22.05 17.67 -10.41
N THR A 134 -21.67 18.74 -9.71
CA THR A 134 -20.37 19.41 -9.89
C THR A 134 -19.57 19.34 -8.60
N MET A 135 -18.34 18.81 -8.66
CA MET A 135 -17.45 18.67 -7.51
C MET A 135 -16.40 19.78 -7.45
N GLY A 136 -16.06 20.20 -6.23
CA GLY A 136 -14.85 20.98 -5.97
C GLY A 136 -13.58 20.13 -5.96
N ASP A 137 -12.43 20.76 -6.13
CA ASP A 137 -11.13 20.08 -6.26
C ASP A 137 -10.57 19.49 -4.96
N GLN A 138 -11.28 19.60 -3.83
CA GLN A 138 -10.86 18.96 -2.58
C GLN A 138 -11.30 17.48 -2.52
N VAL A 139 -12.24 17.05 -3.36
CA VAL A 139 -12.72 15.66 -3.37
C VAL A 139 -11.62 14.75 -3.93
N THR A 140 -11.18 13.78 -3.13
CA THR A 140 -10.11 12.83 -3.48
C THR A 140 -10.61 11.41 -3.68
N SER A 141 -11.79 11.05 -3.14
CA SER A 141 -12.38 9.72 -3.31
C SER A 141 -13.91 9.77 -3.38
N ILE A 142 -14.48 8.85 -4.16
CA ILE A 142 -15.92 8.62 -4.30
C ILE A 142 -16.22 7.17 -3.95
N GLY A 143 -17.27 6.93 -3.17
CA GLY A 143 -17.70 5.61 -2.73
C GLY A 143 -18.41 4.78 -3.80
N SER A 144 -18.62 3.52 -3.47
CA SER A 144 -19.36 2.56 -4.30
C SER A 144 -20.82 2.98 -4.45
N TYR A 145 -21.36 2.81 -5.66
CA TYR A 145 -22.75 3.16 -6.00
C TYR A 145 -23.16 4.62 -5.70
N ALA A 146 -22.20 5.54 -5.53
CA ALA A 146 -22.47 6.90 -5.08
C ALA A 146 -23.52 7.65 -5.92
N PHE A 147 -23.60 7.38 -7.23
CA PHE A 147 -24.54 7.95 -8.19
C PHE A 147 -25.35 6.87 -8.92
N ALA A 148 -25.60 5.72 -8.29
CA ALA A 148 -26.37 4.65 -8.90
C ALA A 148 -27.87 5.02 -9.00
N TYR A 149 -28.59 4.40 -9.93
CA TYR A 149 -30.04 4.54 -10.09
C TYR A 149 -30.55 5.99 -10.16
N CYS A 150 -29.79 6.90 -10.78
CA CYS A 150 -30.18 8.30 -11.00
C CYS A 150 -30.70 8.49 -12.44
N PRO A 151 -32.01 8.31 -12.72
CA PRO A 151 -32.53 8.27 -14.08
C PRO A 151 -32.54 9.62 -14.80
N SER A 152 -32.35 10.73 -14.08
CA SER A 152 -32.29 12.07 -14.66
C SER A 152 -30.87 12.63 -14.79
N LEU A 153 -29.86 11.94 -14.25
CA LEU A 153 -28.49 12.47 -14.15
C LEU A 153 -27.84 12.46 -15.54
N LYS A 154 -27.61 13.64 -16.10
CA LYS A 154 -27.03 13.84 -17.43
C LYS A 154 -25.55 14.14 -17.39
N THR A 155 -25.10 14.92 -16.40
CA THR A 155 -23.71 15.38 -16.34
C THR A 155 -23.09 15.20 -14.95
N LEU A 156 -21.81 14.84 -14.93
CA LEU A 156 -21.01 14.72 -13.72
C LEU A 156 -19.65 15.40 -13.94
N THR A 157 -19.35 16.42 -13.15
CA THR A 157 -18.04 17.09 -13.17
C THR A 157 -17.24 16.68 -11.95
N LEU A 158 -16.15 15.96 -12.20
CA LEU A 158 -15.30 15.36 -11.18
C LEU A 158 -14.18 16.32 -10.76
N SER A 159 -13.63 16.07 -9.57
CA SER A 159 -12.50 16.82 -9.01
C SER A 159 -11.21 16.62 -9.81
N ALA A 160 -10.40 17.68 -9.90
CA ALA A 160 -9.04 17.62 -10.45
C ALA A 160 -8.07 16.79 -9.59
N ASN A 161 -8.38 16.60 -8.30
CA ASN A 161 -7.58 15.82 -7.36
C ASN A 161 -8.22 14.45 -7.05
N LEU A 162 -9.18 14.00 -7.87
CA LEU A 162 -9.81 12.70 -7.68
C LEU A 162 -8.78 11.58 -7.88
N LYS A 163 -8.65 10.70 -6.88
CA LYS A 163 -7.75 9.54 -6.90
C LYS A 163 -8.50 8.22 -7.03
N ASP A 164 -9.73 8.17 -6.52
CA ASP A 164 -10.58 6.98 -6.54
C ASP A 164 -12.00 7.36 -6.96
N PHE A 165 -12.49 6.77 -8.06
CA PHE A 165 -13.84 6.94 -8.57
C PHE A 165 -14.69 5.68 -8.34
N GLY A 166 -14.84 5.28 -7.08
CA GLY A 166 -15.72 4.19 -6.68
C GLY A 166 -15.11 2.83 -6.95
N GLY A 167 -14.81 2.10 -5.87
CA GLY A 167 -14.38 0.70 -5.95
C GLY A 167 -15.40 -0.20 -6.65
N PHE A 168 -16.71 0.12 -6.61
CA PHE A 168 -17.74 -0.63 -7.33
C PHE A 168 -18.87 0.26 -7.88
N ASN A 169 -19.07 0.23 -9.20
CA ASN A 169 -20.32 0.64 -9.86
C ASN A 169 -20.86 2.04 -9.47
N PRO A 170 -20.05 3.11 -9.41
CA PRO A 170 -20.46 4.41 -8.90
C PRO A 170 -21.62 5.05 -9.68
N ILE A 171 -21.83 4.69 -10.96
CA ILE A 171 -22.88 5.26 -11.84
C ILE A 171 -23.85 4.19 -12.37
N ASN A 172 -23.93 3.03 -11.73
CA ASN A 172 -24.73 1.91 -12.21
C ASN A 172 -26.20 2.28 -12.40
N ARG A 173 -26.77 1.98 -13.57
CA ARG A 173 -28.17 2.28 -13.93
C ARG A 173 -28.56 3.77 -13.89
N SER A 174 -27.60 4.66 -14.10
CA SER A 174 -27.86 6.09 -14.35
C SER A 174 -27.90 6.36 -15.85
N GLU A 175 -28.94 5.83 -16.50
CA GLU A 175 -29.03 5.64 -17.96
C GLU A 175 -29.11 6.95 -18.78
N ALA A 176 -29.47 8.08 -18.14
CA ALA A 176 -29.52 9.39 -18.78
C ALA A 176 -28.15 10.09 -18.87
N LEU A 177 -27.08 9.49 -18.35
CA LEU A 177 -25.76 10.11 -18.32
C LEU A 177 -25.22 10.29 -19.74
N GLU A 178 -24.96 11.53 -20.11
CA GLU A 178 -24.47 11.94 -21.42
C GLU A 178 -23.00 12.37 -21.36
N ALA A 179 -22.55 12.97 -20.25
CA ALA A 179 -21.19 13.46 -20.10
C ALA A 179 -20.62 13.29 -18.70
N ILE A 180 -19.38 12.81 -18.62
CA ILE A 180 -18.54 12.91 -17.42
C ILE A 180 -17.33 13.79 -17.76
N TYR A 181 -17.14 14.86 -17.00
CA TYR A 181 -15.98 15.73 -17.07
C TYR A 181 -14.93 15.27 -16.05
N LEU A 182 -13.95 14.50 -16.51
CA LEU A 182 -12.80 14.06 -15.75
C LEU A 182 -11.77 15.19 -15.75
N ARG A 183 -11.60 15.87 -14.61
CA ARG A 183 -10.63 16.97 -14.48
C ARG A 183 -9.26 16.52 -13.97
N ALA A 184 -9.16 15.30 -13.44
CA ALA A 184 -7.90 14.75 -12.96
C ALA A 184 -6.90 14.58 -14.10
N LEU A 185 -5.65 15.02 -13.89
CA LEU A 185 -4.58 14.84 -14.88
C LEU A 185 -4.05 13.41 -14.92
N VAL A 186 -4.34 12.64 -13.89
CA VAL A 186 -4.01 11.23 -13.77
C VAL A 186 -5.32 10.46 -13.69
N PRO A 187 -5.52 9.41 -14.50
CA PRO A 187 -6.73 8.61 -14.42
C PRO A 187 -6.94 8.08 -13.00
N PRO A 188 -8.06 8.42 -12.33
CA PRO A 188 -8.32 7.92 -10.99
C PRO A 188 -8.49 6.40 -11.03
N PHE A 189 -8.11 5.73 -9.94
CA PHE A 189 -8.48 4.33 -9.75
C PHE A 189 -10.00 4.17 -9.80
N ARG A 190 -10.48 3.02 -10.27
CA ARG A 190 -11.86 2.56 -10.13
C ARG A 190 -11.87 1.04 -10.21
N GLY A 191 -12.87 0.38 -9.63
CA GLY A 191 -13.01 -1.06 -9.79
C GLY A 191 -13.72 -1.50 -11.07
N ASP A 192 -13.94 -2.81 -11.18
CA ASP A 192 -14.08 -3.55 -12.45
C ASP A 192 -15.42 -3.40 -13.19
N LEU A 193 -16.35 -2.60 -12.71
CA LEU A 193 -17.71 -2.57 -13.27
C LEU A 193 -18.25 -1.14 -13.22
N MET A 194 -18.29 -0.48 -14.38
CA MET A 194 -19.05 0.73 -14.63
C MET A 194 -20.20 0.33 -15.56
N MET A 195 -21.30 -0.15 -14.99
CA MET A 195 -22.50 -0.53 -15.76
C MET A 195 -23.27 0.72 -16.22
N ASN A 196 -22.70 1.39 -17.21
CA ASN A 196 -23.42 2.34 -18.06
C ASN A 196 -22.84 2.25 -19.49
N ASP A 197 -23.10 1.14 -20.17
CA ASP A 197 -22.73 0.90 -21.58
C ASP A 197 -23.59 1.74 -22.54
N SER A 198 -23.95 2.96 -22.14
CA SER A 198 -24.64 3.90 -23.03
C SER A 198 -23.64 4.38 -24.07
N PRO A 199 -23.83 4.08 -25.38
CA PRO A 199 -22.94 4.59 -26.43
C PRO A 199 -22.98 6.13 -26.53
N ARG A 200 -23.92 6.78 -25.84
CA ARG A 200 -24.04 8.24 -25.77
C ARG A 200 -23.14 8.87 -24.72
N LEU A 201 -22.70 8.12 -23.71
CA LEU A 201 -21.87 8.65 -22.64
C LEU A 201 -20.50 9.07 -23.21
N LYS A 202 -20.12 10.32 -22.97
CA LYS A 202 -18.81 10.87 -23.32
C LYS A 202 -17.98 11.18 -22.09
N PHE A 203 -16.69 10.88 -22.17
CA PHE A 203 -15.72 11.19 -21.14
C PHE A 203 -14.83 12.34 -21.62
N TYR A 204 -15.03 13.53 -21.06
CA TYR A 204 -14.20 14.69 -21.35
C TYR A 204 -12.98 14.65 -20.44
N VAL A 205 -11.83 14.35 -21.03
CA VAL A 205 -10.55 14.16 -20.29
C VAL A 205 -9.59 15.29 -20.65
N PRO A 206 -8.65 15.67 -19.77
CA PRO A 206 -7.74 16.78 -20.06
C PRO A 206 -6.90 16.46 -21.30
N SER A 207 -6.87 17.38 -22.27
CA SER A 207 -6.16 17.16 -23.55
C SER A 207 -4.70 16.72 -23.35
N ARG A 208 -4.01 17.29 -22.35
CA ARG A 208 -2.62 16.96 -22.00
C ARG A 208 -2.43 15.59 -21.34
N SER A 209 -3.51 14.96 -20.88
CA SER A 209 -3.51 13.61 -20.28
C SER A 209 -4.28 12.61 -21.15
N PHE A 210 -4.66 12.98 -22.37
CA PHE A 210 -5.54 12.16 -23.22
C PHE A 210 -4.92 10.80 -23.55
N SER A 211 -3.64 10.79 -23.94
CA SER A 211 -2.90 9.54 -24.21
C SER A 211 -2.95 8.62 -23.00
N LEU A 212 -2.65 9.17 -21.82
CA LEU A 212 -2.66 8.46 -20.56
C LEU A 212 -4.03 7.83 -20.22
N TYR A 213 -5.14 8.56 -20.40
CA TYR A 213 -6.48 7.99 -20.23
C TYR A 213 -6.76 6.86 -21.23
N THR A 214 -6.38 7.04 -22.49
CA THR A 214 -6.65 6.06 -23.55
C THR A 214 -5.77 4.82 -23.53
N SER A 215 -4.61 4.88 -22.86
CA SER A 215 -3.69 3.74 -22.69
C SER A 215 -3.76 3.11 -21.30
N ASN A 216 -4.53 3.67 -20.37
CA ASN A 216 -4.67 3.13 -19.02
C ASN A 216 -5.45 1.81 -19.02
N ASP A 217 -4.95 0.82 -18.28
CA ASP A 217 -5.50 -0.55 -18.21
C ASP A 217 -7.01 -0.57 -17.88
N ILE A 218 -7.47 0.38 -17.07
CA ILE A 218 -8.85 0.46 -16.63
C ILE A 218 -9.68 1.35 -17.58
N TRP A 219 -9.18 2.55 -17.90
CA TRP A 219 -9.94 3.57 -18.64
C TRP A 219 -9.97 3.36 -20.16
N SER A 220 -8.98 2.66 -20.72
CA SER A 220 -8.84 2.42 -22.17
C SER A 220 -10.05 1.71 -22.80
N GLN A 221 -10.83 0.95 -22.03
CA GLN A 221 -12.08 0.36 -22.50
C GLN A 221 -13.12 1.40 -22.98
N TYR A 222 -13.00 2.66 -22.53
CA TYR A 222 -13.86 3.78 -22.94
C TYR A 222 -13.20 4.70 -23.97
N ARG A 223 -12.08 4.30 -24.58
CA ARG A 223 -11.29 5.16 -25.49
C ARG A 223 -12.11 5.76 -26.63
N ASP A 224 -13.07 5.02 -27.19
CA ASP A 224 -13.91 5.47 -28.30
C ASP A 224 -14.98 6.49 -27.85
N ASN A 225 -15.22 6.59 -26.54
CA ASN A 225 -16.12 7.52 -25.89
C ASN A 225 -15.40 8.72 -25.26
N MET A 226 -14.06 8.74 -25.29
CA MET A 226 -13.27 9.84 -24.75
C MET A 226 -13.15 11.01 -25.74
N VAL A 227 -13.19 12.22 -25.20
CA VAL A 227 -13.02 13.47 -25.93
C VAL A 227 -11.95 14.28 -25.20
N ALA A 228 -10.90 14.68 -25.92
CA ALA A 228 -9.90 15.61 -25.40
C ALA A 228 -10.57 16.97 -25.13
N TYR A 229 -10.42 17.46 -23.91
CA TYR A 229 -11.02 18.71 -23.45
C TYR A 229 -9.96 19.58 -22.78
N ASP A 230 -9.94 20.85 -23.15
CA ASP A 230 -9.03 21.83 -22.54
C ASP A 230 -9.73 22.48 -21.35
N TYR A 231 -9.19 22.27 -20.15
CA TYR A 231 -9.73 22.82 -18.91
C TYR A 231 -8.89 24.05 -18.51
N PRO A 232 -9.34 25.28 -18.81
CA PRO A 232 -8.53 26.49 -18.64
C PRO A 232 -8.25 26.83 -17.17
N ASP A 233 -9.00 26.24 -16.25
CA ASP A 233 -8.90 26.41 -14.80
C ASP A 233 -7.97 25.39 -14.14
N LEU A 234 -7.50 24.35 -14.87
CA LEU A 234 -6.55 23.39 -14.32
C LEU A 234 -5.15 24.01 -14.24
N PRO A 235 -4.51 24.05 -13.06
CA PRO A 235 -3.14 24.54 -12.93
C PRO A 235 -2.17 23.65 -13.71
N GLU A 236 -1.03 24.19 -14.13
CA GLU A 236 0.06 23.35 -14.63
C GLU A 236 0.49 22.36 -13.53
N PRO A 237 0.59 21.06 -13.85
CA PRO A 237 1.08 20.09 -12.87
C PRO A 237 2.51 20.46 -12.48
N ASP A 238 2.81 20.33 -11.19
CA ASP A 238 4.17 20.43 -10.66
C ASP A 238 5.00 19.16 -10.91
N PHE A 239 4.43 18.20 -11.67
CA PHE A 239 5.03 16.94 -12.06
C PHE A 239 4.89 16.69 -13.56
N TYR A 240 5.80 15.90 -14.10
CA TYR A 240 5.79 15.46 -15.48
C TYR A 240 4.87 14.25 -15.72
N ILE A 241 4.21 14.26 -16.87
CA ILE A 241 3.31 13.22 -17.35
C ILE A 241 3.94 12.57 -18.58
N SER A 242 4.07 11.24 -18.57
CA SER A 242 4.62 10.47 -19.68
C SER A 242 3.76 10.61 -20.94
N SER A 243 4.45 10.74 -22.07
CA SER A 243 3.85 10.82 -23.40
C SER A 243 3.88 9.47 -24.15
N ASP A 244 4.80 8.58 -23.77
CA ASP A 244 5.03 7.30 -24.41
C ASP A 244 5.21 6.16 -23.39
N LEU A 245 4.30 5.19 -23.38
CA LEU A 245 4.38 4.03 -22.49
C LEU A 245 4.91 2.77 -23.21
N SER A 246 5.42 2.88 -24.44
CA SER A 246 5.71 1.70 -25.27
C SER A 246 6.82 0.80 -24.75
N ALA A 247 7.69 1.30 -23.86
CA ALA A 247 8.77 0.52 -23.24
C ALA A 247 8.30 -0.37 -22.08
N GLU A 248 7.02 -0.31 -21.71
CA GLU A 248 6.43 -1.15 -20.67
C GLU A 248 6.61 -2.65 -20.99
N GLY A 249 7.15 -3.40 -20.03
CA GLY A 249 7.41 -4.82 -20.15
C GLY A 249 8.68 -5.19 -20.93
N GLU A 250 9.49 -4.24 -21.42
CA GLU A 250 10.75 -4.57 -22.09
C GLU A 250 11.72 -5.30 -21.13
N VAL A 251 12.29 -6.42 -21.59
CA VAL A 251 13.14 -7.28 -20.75
C VAL A 251 14.59 -7.16 -21.14
N THR A 252 15.44 -6.81 -20.18
CA THR A 252 16.89 -6.90 -20.27
C THR A 252 17.39 -8.11 -19.47
N VAL A 253 18.05 -9.06 -20.14
CA VAL A 253 18.82 -10.12 -19.47
C VAL A 253 20.13 -9.52 -18.99
N TYR A 254 20.22 -9.16 -17.71
CA TYR A 254 21.42 -8.55 -17.13
C TYR A 254 22.52 -9.57 -16.87
N GLN A 255 22.14 -10.75 -16.36
CA GLN A 255 23.07 -11.84 -16.08
C GLN A 255 22.34 -13.18 -16.23
N LYS A 256 23.04 -14.19 -16.77
CA LYS A 256 22.65 -15.60 -16.63
C LYS A 256 23.59 -16.27 -15.65
N ALA A 257 23.06 -17.18 -14.86
CA ALA A 257 23.88 -18.00 -13.97
C ALA A 257 24.92 -18.77 -14.79
N SER A 258 26.16 -18.81 -14.30
CA SER A 258 27.23 -19.59 -14.91
C SER A 258 27.44 -20.93 -14.20
N ASP A 259 26.69 -21.19 -13.13
CA ASP A 259 26.73 -22.40 -12.33
C ASP A 259 25.36 -22.67 -11.66
N GLY A 260 25.09 -23.91 -11.30
CA GLY A 260 23.79 -24.39 -10.84
C GLY A 260 22.68 -24.24 -11.90
N ARG A 261 21.42 -24.48 -11.51
CA ARG A 261 20.25 -24.30 -12.38
C ARG A 261 19.85 -22.83 -12.60
N GLY A 262 20.48 -21.92 -11.85
CA GLY A 262 20.20 -20.49 -11.86
C GLY A 262 18.99 -20.09 -11.01
N ILE A 263 19.24 -19.22 -10.03
CA ILE A 263 18.24 -18.66 -9.12
C ILE A 263 17.73 -17.34 -9.71
N ASP A 264 16.42 -17.15 -9.82
CA ASP A 264 15.85 -16.02 -10.55
C ASP A 264 15.58 -14.79 -9.68
N LEU A 265 16.19 -13.67 -10.06
CA LEU A 265 15.87 -12.33 -9.56
C LEU A 265 15.32 -11.48 -10.70
N VAL A 266 14.20 -10.80 -10.44
CA VAL A 266 13.58 -9.88 -11.40
C VAL A 266 13.56 -8.48 -10.78
N PHE A 267 14.33 -7.57 -11.35
CA PHE A 267 14.35 -6.17 -10.95
C PHE A 267 13.41 -5.36 -11.86
N MET A 268 12.66 -4.45 -11.26
CA MET A 268 11.83 -3.49 -11.99
C MET A 268 11.72 -2.20 -11.19
N GLY A 269 11.30 -1.14 -11.84
CA GLY A 269 11.02 0.15 -11.23
C GLY A 269 9.53 0.36 -11.03
N ASP A 270 9.20 1.41 -10.31
CA ASP A 270 7.89 2.05 -10.41
C ASP A 270 8.07 3.55 -10.21
N ALA A 271 7.10 4.34 -10.66
CA ALA A 271 7.16 5.81 -10.70
C ALA A 271 8.29 6.41 -11.56
N TYR A 272 8.85 5.64 -12.48
CA TYR A 272 9.75 6.12 -13.53
C TYR A 272 8.96 6.42 -14.79
N THR A 273 9.17 7.60 -15.35
CA THR A 273 8.48 8.09 -16.55
C THR A 273 9.22 7.73 -17.83
N ASP A 274 8.59 7.96 -18.98
CA ASP A 274 9.19 7.73 -20.30
C ASP A 274 10.52 8.49 -20.49
N ARG A 275 10.63 9.71 -19.96
CA ARG A 275 11.89 10.48 -19.93
C ARG A 275 12.96 9.87 -19.02
N ASP A 276 12.58 9.19 -17.94
CA ASP A 276 13.54 8.52 -17.05
C ASP A 276 14.12 7.27 -17.72
N VAL A 277 13.29 6.59 -18.53
CA VAL A 277 13.73 5.51 -19.41
C VAL A 277 14.65 6.08 -20.51
N GLN A 278 14.21 7.11 -21.23
CA GLN A 278 14.95 7.70 -22.35
C GLN A 278 16.31 8.30 -21.91
N SER A 279 16.36 8.94 -20.74
CA SER A 279 17.59 9.49 -20.18
C SER A 279 18.57 8.43 -19.66
N GLY A 280 18.12 7.16 -19.54
CA GLY A 280 18.89 6.06 -18.98
C GLY A 280 18.91 6.02 -17.45
N LEU A 281 18.18 6.92 -16.77
CA LEU A 281 18.05 6.92 -15.31
C LEU A 281 17.48 5.60 -14.80
N TYR A 282 16.39 5.11 -15.43
CA TYR A 282 15.76 3.83 -15.08
C TYR A 282 16.78 2.69 -14.99
N MET A 283 17.52 2.47 -16.08
CA MET A 283 18.47 1.39 -16.18
C MET A 283 19.68 1.60 -15.25
N THR A 284 20.06 2.85 -14.99
CA THR A 284 21.11 3.19 -14.01
C THR A 284 20.70 2.76 -12.60
N ASP A 285 19.49 3.12 -12.20
CA ASP A 285 18.96 2.81 -10.87
C ASP A 285 18.69 1.30 -10.69
N MET A 286 18.22 0.61 -11.74
CA MET A 286 18.05 -0.86 -11.70
C MET A 286 19.39 -1.57 -11.55
N LYS A 287 20.42 -1.15 -12.29
CA LYS A 287 21.78 -1.71 -12.14
C LYS A 287 22.34 -1.44 -10.75
N ALA A 288 22.18 -0.23 -10.22
CA ALA A 288 22.60 0.09 -8.87
C ALA A 288 21.87 -0.76 -7.82
N SER A 289 20.59 -1.05 -8.03
CA SER A 289 19.80 -1.96 -7.19
C SER A 289 20.35 -3.40 -7.21
N VAL A 290 20.72 -3.91 -8.38
CA VAL A 290 21.38 -5.22 -8.53
C VAL A 290 22.70 -5.25 -7.77
N GLU A 291 23.57 -4.25 -7.96
CA GLU A 291 24.86 -4.20 -7.27
C GLU A 291 24.68 -4.05 -5.76
N ALA A 292 23.65 -3.33 -5.30
CA ALA A 292 23.34 -3.20 -3.88
C ALA A 292 22.95 -4.54 -3.23
N PHE A 293 22.15 -5.37 -3.92
CA PHE A 293 21.78 -6.72 -3.47
C PHE A 293 23.03 -7.60 -3.30
N PHE A 294 23.93 -7.59 -4.29
CA PHE A 294 25.15 -8.41 -4.30
C PHE A 294 26.33 -7.80 -3.53
N ALA A 295 26.14 -6.71 -2.80
CA ALA A 295 27.24 -6.03 -2.10
C ALA A 295 27.67 -6.71 -0.79
N VAL A 296 26.84 -7.60 -0.24
CA VAL A 296 27.08 -8.25 1.06
C VAL A 296 27.08 -9.78 0.95
N GLU A 297 27.82 -10.43 1.85
CA GLU A 297 27.79 -11.89 1.94
C GLU A 297 26.45 -12.41 2.52
N PRO A 298 25.97 -13.57 2.04
CA PRO A 298 26.63 -14.46 1.09
C PRO A 298 26.31 -14.18 -0.39
N TYR A 299 25.37 -13.26 -0.69
CA TYR A 299 24.98 -12.96 -2.07
C TYR A 299 26.19 -12.64 -2.95
N LYS A 300 27.10 -11.80 -2.45
CA LYS A 300 28.32 -11.37 -3.15
C LYS A 300 29.12 -12.54 -3.73
N SER A 301 29.50 -13.51 -2.90
CA SER A 301 30.36 -14.62 -3.33
C SER A 301 29.65 -15.60 -4.27
N PHE A 302 28.33 -15.70 -4.20
CA PHE A 302 27.54 -16.67 -4.96
C PHE A 302 26.72 -16.05 -6.09
N ARG A 303 27.05 -14.83 -6.52
CA ARG A 303 26.37 -14.14 -7.63
C ARG A 303 26.31 -14.96 -8.92
N ASN A 304 27.30 -15.80 -9.17
CA ASN A 304 27.36 -16.70 -10.33
C ASN A 304 26.21 -17.73 -10.39
N LEU A 305 25.52 -17.97 -9.28
CA LEU A 305 24.36 -18.88 -9.20
C LEU A 305 23.03 -18.20 -9.54
N PHE A 306 23.02 -16.90 -9.86
CA PHE A 306 21.79 -16.15 -10.11
C PHE A 306 21.62 -15.77 -11.58
N ASN A 307 20.39 -15.94 -12.07
CA ASN A 307 19.88 -15.24 -13.24
C ASN A 307 19.29 -13.90 -12.80
N ILE A 308 19.62 -12.84 -13.53
CA ILE A 308 19.18 -11.48 -13.21
C ILE A 308 18.50 -10.90 -14.44
N TYR A 309 17.24 -10.54 -14.28
CA TYR A 309 16.44 -9.86 -15.29
C TYR A 309 16.09 -8.46 -14.81
N ILE A 310 16.06 -7.51 -15.72
CA ILE A 310 15.50 -6.18 -15.49
C ILE A 310 14.31 -6.03 -16.43
N VAL A 311 13.13 -5.74 -15.89
CA VAL A 311 11.92 -5.43 -16.66
C VAL A 311 11.71 -3.94 -16.58
N THR A 312 11.52 -3.29 -17.73
CA THR A 312 11.17 -1.86 -17.79
C THR A 312 9.69 -1.71 -17.51
N THR A 313 9.34 -0.84 -16.57
CA THR A 313 7.98 -0.36 -16.34
C THR A 313 7.95 1.15 -16.58
N VAL A 314 6.88 1.66 -17.17
CA VAL A 314 6.73 3.07 -17.51
C VAL A 314 5.51 3.63 -16.81
N SER A 315 5.75 4.43 -15.79
CA SER A 315 4.71 5.14 -15.06
C SER A 315 4.22 6.34 -15.85
N ALA A 316 2.93 6.60 -15.73
CA ALA A 316 2.26 7.75 -16.28
C ALA A 316 2.76 9.09 -15.72
N THR A 317 3.22 9.08 -14.47
CA THR A 317 3.66 10.27 -13.75
C THR A 317 4.92 9.99 -12.98
N GLU A 318 5.74 11.02 -12.81
CA GLU A 318 6.93 10.90 -11.98
C GLU A 318 6.57 10.81 -10.50
N GLY A 319 7.34 10.01 -9.76
CA GLY A 319 7.22 9.92 -8.31
C GLY A 319 6.01 9.12 -7.83
N TYR A 320 6.19 8.29 -6.81
CA TYR A 320 5.07 7.58 -6.20
C TYR A 320 4.22 8.48 -5.27
N ALA A 321 4.68 9.70 -4.95
CA ALA A 321 4.02 10.57 -3.97
C ALA A 321 2.74 11.25 -4.51
N HIS A 322 2.61 11.40 -5.83
CA HIS A 322 1.48 12.08 -6.45
C HIS A 322 0.25 11.16 -6.59
N GLY A 323 0.45 9.83 -6.57
CA GLY A 323 -0.60 8.80 -6.63
C GLY A 323 -1.27 8.67 -8.01
N GLY A 324 -1.83 7.48 -8.28
CA GLY A 324 -2.72 7.20 -9.42
C GLY A 324 -2.06 6.96 -10.78
N GLY A 325 -0.76 7.24 -10.94
CA GLY A 325 -0.06 7.17 -12.23
C GLY A 325 1.11 6.19 -12.26
N GLN A 326 1.29 5.40 -11.22
CA GLN A 326 2.37 4.43 -11.10
C GLN A 326 2.01 3.15 -11.89
N SER A 327 2.96 2.59 -12.66
CA SER A 327 2.70 1.40 -13.48
C SER A 327 2.37 0.18 -12.63
N LEU A 328 3.01 0.07 -11.46
CA LEU A 328 2.75 -0.98 -10.48
C LEU A 328 1.89 -0.46 -9.32
N GLY A 329 1.20 0.68 -9.48
CA GLY A 329 0.28 1.20 -8.47
C GLY A 329 0.90 1.50 -7.11
N THR A 330 2.23 1.71 -7.05
CA THR A 330 2.94 1.87 -5.78
C THR A 330 2.37 3.02 -4.96
N ASN A 331 2.04 2.77 -3.69
CA ASN A 331 1.59 3.79 -2.75
C ASN A 331 2.12 3.55 -1.33
N LEU A 332 2.23 4.61 -0.53
CA LEU A 332 2.64 4.53 0.87
C LEU A 332 1.43 4.51 1.81
N VAL A 333 1.40 3.53 2.72
CA VAL A 333 0.46 3.43 3.84
C VAL A 333 1.28 3.42 5.14
N GLY A 334 1.51 4.60 5.72
CA GLY A 334 2.44 4.76 6.83
C GLY A 334 3.88 4.49 6.37
N THR A 335 4.50 3.44 6.90
CA THR A 335 5.84 2.94 6.49
C THR A 335 5.76 1.76 5.52
N GLN A 336 4.56 1.33 5.17
CA GLN A 336 4.32 0.21 4.26
C GLN A 336 4.22 0.73 2.83
N ILE A 337 4.84 0.01 1.91
CA ILE A 337 4.70 0.25 0.48
C ILE A 337 3.77 -0.83 -0.06
N ILE A 338 2.64 -0.45 -0.66
CA ILE A 338 1.76 -1.37 -1.38
C ILE A 338 1.97 -1.18 -2.90
N GLY A 339 1.71 -2.21 -3.69
CA GLY A 339 1.74 -2.17 -5.16
C GLY A 339 0.92 -3.28 -5.79
N ASP A 340 0.96 -3.38 -7.12
CA ASP A 340 0.32 -4.44 -7.91
C ASP A 340 1.26 -5.65 -8.06
N ASP A 341 1.25 -6.48 -7.03
CA ASP A 341 2.06 -7.69 -6.97
C ASP A 341 1.67 -8.71 -8.04
N LEU A 342 0.40 -8.70 -8.49
CA LEU A 342 -0.06 -9.60 -9.54
C LEU A 342 0.54 -9.22 -10.88
N LYS A 343 0.59 -7.92 -11.21
CA LYS A 343 1.30 -7.42 -12.40
C LYS A 343 2.80 -7.72 -12.33
N CYS A 344 3.42 -7.57 -11.16
CA CYS A 344 4.81 -7.97 -10.93
C CYS A 344 5.05 -9.45 -11.28
N PHE A 345 4.20 -10.35 -10.77
CA PHE A 345 4.30 -11.79 -11.07
C PHE A 345 3.93 -12.14 -12.50
N GLU A 346 3.00 -11.42 -13.11
CA GLU A 346 2.66 -11.59 -14.53
C GLU A 346 3.89 -11.32 -15.40
N MET A 347 4.58 -10.20 -15.17
CA MET A 347 5.81 -9.84 -15.86
C MET A 347 6.91 -10.89 -15.64
N ALA A 348 7.12 -11.32 -14.39
CA ALA A 348 8.08 -12.38 -14.08
C ALA A 348 7.72 -13.71 -14.78
N SER A 349 6.45 -14.08 -14.82
CA SER A 349 5.98 -15.33 -15.43
C SER A 349 6.23 -15.37 -16.95
N LYS A 350 6.08 -14.23 -17.65
CA LYS A 350 6.36 -14.11 -19.09
C LYS A 350 7.84 -14.36 -19.41
N ILE A 351 8.74 -14.05 -18.48
CA ILE A 351 10.19 -14.24 -18.60
C ILE A 351 10.58 -15.69 -18.28
N LEU A 352 10.09 -16.22 -17.16
CA LEU A 352 10.54 -17.51 -16.64
C LEU A 352 9.86 -18.69 -17.34
N GLN A 353 8.56 -18.57 -17.66
CA GLN A 353 7.74 -19.59 -18.31
C GLN A 353 7.87 -20.98 -17.66
N ASP A 354 8.06 -21.01 -16.33
CA ASP A 354 8.38 -22.20 -15.56
C ASP A 354 7.77 -22.06 -14.16
N ASP A 355 6.80 -22.93 -13.84
CA ASP A 355 6.05 -22.92 -12.58
C ASP A 355 6.89 -23.30 -11.36
N GLU A 356 7.98 -24.07 -11.54
CA GLU A 356 8.87 -24.43 -10.45
C GLU A 356 9.77 -23.23 -10.11
N ARG A 357 10.31 -22.56 -11.12
CA ARG A 357 11.15 -21.37 -10.93
C ARG A 357 10.36 -20.18 -10.39
N MET A 358 9.10 -20.03 -10.82
CA MET A 358 8.17 -19.04 -10.27
C MET A 358 7.84 -19.26 -8.79
N GLN A 359 8.02 -20.47 -8.23
CA GLN A 359 7.79 -20.68 -6.79
C GLN A 359 8.88 -20.05 -5.91
N ASP A 360 10.06 -19.79 -6.47
CA ASP A 360 11.21 -19.28 -5.73
C ASP A 360 11.68 -17.89 -6.20
N VAL A 361 11.00 -17.29 -7.20
CA VAL A 361 11.39 -16.00 -7.75
C VAL A 361 11.28 -14.89 -6.69
N LEU A 362 12.29 -14.02 -6.65
CA LEU A 362 12.23 -12.76 -5.93
C LEU A 362 12.12 -11.62 -6.95
N VAL A 363 11.02 -10.87 -6.87
CA VAL A 363 10.81 -9.62 -7.59
C VAL A 363 11.23 -8.45 -6.69
N ILE A 364 11.98 -7.50 -7.24
CA ILE A 364 12.55 -6.36 -6.51
C ILE A 364 12.16 -5.08 -7.25
N VAL A 365 11.34 -4.26 -6.61
CA VAL A 365 10.72 -3.05 -7.14
C VAL A 365 11.34 -1.81 -6.52
N CYS A 366 12.02 -1.01 -7.35
CA CYS A 366 12.58 0.27 -6.96
C CYS A 366 11.57 1.39 -7.22
N CYS A 367 11.09 2.06 -6.19
CA CYS A 367 10.10 3.13 -6.32
C CYS A 367 10.79 4.49 -6.42
N ASN A 368 10.70 5.14 -7.58
CA ASN A 368 11.32 6.44 -7.83
C ASN A 368 10.62 7.58 -7.08
N GLN A 369 11.38 8.62 -6.76
CA GLN A 369 10.87 9.87 -6.20
C GLN A 369 11.38 11.08 -7.00
N PRO A 370 10.59 12.16 -7.12
CA PRO A 370 11.07 13.41 -7.67
C PRO A 370 12.24 13.93 -6.81
N LYS A 371 13.15 14.68 -7.41
CA LYS A 371 14.35 15.19 -6.72
C LYS A 371 14.03 16.08 -5.51
N ASP A 372 12.91 16.80 -5.58
CA ASP A 372 12.51 17.78 -4.58
C ASP A 372 11.49 17.23 -3.56
N GLY A 373 11.10 15.96 -3.70
CA GLY A 373 10.16 15.27 -2.79
C GLY A 373 10.85 14.62 -1.60
N PRO A 374 10.09 14.30 -0.52
CA PRO A 374 10.62 13.50 0.57
C PRO A 374 11.05 12.13 0.04
N ARG A 375 12.29 11.73 0.35
CA ARG A 375 12.84 10.42 0.03
C ARG A 375 12.89 9.55 1.29
N PRO A 376 11.74 9.04 1.76
CA PRO A 376 11.74 8.16 2.91
C PRO A 376 12.58 6.91 2.61
N GLY A 377 13.10 6.29 3.66
CA GLY A 377 13.84 5.03 3.57
C GLY A 377 13.00 3.84 3.90
N TYR A 378 11.85 3.72 3.22
CA TYR A 378 10.91 2.63 3.45
C TYR A 378 11.14 1.47 2.49
N GLY A 379 10.77 0.30 2.98
CA GLY A 379 10.83 -0.98 2.32
C GLY A 379 9.70 -1.86 2.86
N THR A 380 9.25 -2.79 2.04
CA THR A 380 8.29 -3.81 2.43
C THR A 380 8.49 -5.06 1.57
N ALA A 381 8.70 -6.20 2.24
CA ALA A 381 8.71 -7.50 1.60
C ALA A 381 7.35 -8.19 1.72
N TYR A 382 6.78 -8.60 0.58
CA TYR A 382 5.57 -9.40 0.46
C TYR A 382 5.91 -10.84 0.09
N MET A 383 5.28 -11.79 0.80
CA MET A 383 5.55 -13.22 0.66
C MET A 383 4.26 -13.95 0.33
N TYR A 384 4.29 -14.85 -0.66
CA TYR A 384 3.11 -15.52 -1.19
C TYR A 384 3.15 -17.01 -0.96
N ASP A 385 1.98 -17.60 -0.72
CA ASP A 385 1.81 -19.04 -0.68
C ASP A 385 1.77 -19.58 -2.12
N PRO A 386 2.54 -20.63 -2.44
CA PRO A 386 2.48 -21.23 -3.77
C PRO A 386 1.09 -21.85 -4.04
N ASP A 387 0.49 -22.54 -3.08
CA ASP A 387 -0.58 -23.52 -3.30
C ASP A 387 -1.90 -23.24 -2.55
N THR A 388 -1.95 -22.30 -1.60
CA THR A 388 -3.13 -22.14 -0.72
C THR A 388 -3.69 -20.72 -0.62
N TRP A 389 -4.99 -20.64 -0.34
CA TRP A 389 -5.70 -19.42 0.10
C TRP A 389 -5.51 -19.13 1.61
N SER A 390 -4.57 -19.81 2.29
CA SER A 390 -4.38 -19.70 3.73
C SER A 390 -3.62 -18.43 4.09
N THR A 391 -4.22 -17.59 4.95
CA THR A 391 -3.66 -16.33 5.46
C THR A 391 -2.57 -16.51 6.54
N SER A 392 -2.03 -17.71 6.71
CA SER A 392 -1.01 -17.96 7.73
C SER A 392 0.26 -17.19 7.41
N GLN A 393 0.60 -16.22 8.27
CA GLN A 393 1.77 -15.37 8.07
C GLN A 393 3.06 -16.24 8.07
N PHE A 394 3.96 -15.90 7.15
CA PHE A 394 5.12 -16.61 6.60
C PHE A 394 4.78 -17.71 5.57
N ALA A 395 5.19 -17.48 4.32
CA ALA A 395 4.94 -18.36 3.17
C ALA A 395 6.25 -18.86 2.53
N SER A 396 6.18 -20.01 1.86
CA SER A 396 7.33 -20.66 1.20
C SER A 396 7.59 -20.19 -0.23
N GLY A 397 6.62 -19.52 -0.85
CA GLY A 397 6.61 -19.23 -2.28
C GLY A 397 7.35 -17.93 -2.66
N PRO A 398 6.98 -17.35 -3.82
CA PRO A 398 7.67 -16.20 -4.37
C PRO A 398 7.45 -14.96 -3.53
N SER A 399 8.21 -13.92 -3.84
CA SER A 399 8.23 -12.71 -3.02
C SER A 399 8.37 -11.47 -3.88
N VAL A 400 7.78 -10.37 -3.42
CA VAL A 400 7.95 -9.04 -4.01
C VAL A 400 8.49 -8.12 -2.94
N VAL A 401 9.61 -7.46 -3.21
CA VAL A 401 10.22 -6.47 -2.33
C VAL A 401 10.05 -5.11 -2.97
N TYR A 402 9.36 -4.21 -2.29
CA TYR A 402 9.31 -2.80 -2.67
C TYR A 402 10.27 -2.00 -1.80
N PHE A 403 10.91 -1.00 -2.37
CA PHE A 403 11.69 -0.03 -1.61
C PHE A 403 11.68 1.33 -2.29
N THR A 404 11.81 2.36 -1.48
CA THR A 404 11.86 3.75 -1.94
C THR A 404 13.30 4.19 -2.18
N LYS A 405 13.56 4.87 -3.29
CA LYS A 405 14.88 5.43 -3.59
C LYS A 405 15.20 6.59 -2.64
N GLN A 406 16.15 6.39 -1.73
CA GLN A 406 16.55 7.39 -0.73
C GLN A 406 17.58 8.37 -1.25
N ASP A 407 18.53 7.87 -2.02
CA ASP A 407 19.67 8.62 -2.50
C ASP A 407 20.11 8.09 -3.87
N ASP A 408 20.68 8.99 -4.68
CA ASP A 408 21.16 8.65 -6.02
C ASP A 408 22.48 7.85 -5.99
N SER A 409 23.20 7.85 -4.85
CA SER A 409 24.41 7.03 -4.65
C SER A 409 24.13 5.56 -4.31
N PHE A 410 22.88 5.21 -4.01
CA PHE A 410 22.46 3.90 -3.50
C PHE A 410 23.14 3.45 -2.20
N GLU A 411 23.69 4.38 -1.42
CA GLU A 411 24.32 4.04 -0.14
C GLU A 411 23.26 3.71 0.92
N SER A 412 22.27 4.59 1.10
CA SER A 412 21.15 4.36 2.03
C SER A 412 20.05 3.53 1.38
N THR A 413 19.79 3.73 0.08
CA THR A 413 18.87 2.88 -0.69
C THR A 413 19.31 1.42 -0.63
N GLY A 414 20.60 1.14 -0.83
CA GLY A 414 21.13 -0.23 -0.82
C GLY A 414 21.02 -0.95 0.53
N ASN A 415 21.00 -0.20 1.63
CA ASN A 415 20.78 -0.73 2.98
C ASN A 415 19.35 -1.30 3.14
N VAL A 416 18.34 -0.58 2.63
CA VAL A 416 16.95 -1.06 2.63
C VAL A 416 16.77 -2.25 1.71
N ILE A 417 17.34 -2.22 0.49
CA ILE A 417 17.30 -3.36 -0.44
C ILE A 417 17.78 -4.63 0.26
N ARG A 418 18.93 -4.58 0.94
CA ARG A 418 19.49 -5.75 1.62
C ARG A 418 18.62 -6.24 2.77
N HIS A 419 18.06 -5.33 3.57
CA HIS A 419 17.14 -5.69 4.66
C HIS A 419 15.92 -6.43 4.12
N GLU A 420 15.21 -5.83 3.17
CA GLU A 420 13.98 -6.40 2.63
C GLU A 420 14.24 -7.69 1.86
N CYS A 421 15.37 -7.79 1.16
CA CYS A 421 15.78 -9.04 0.51
C CYS A 421 16.22 -10.11 1.54
N GLY A 422 16.62 -9.72 2.75
CA GLY A 422 16.77 -10.62 3.89
C GLY A 422 15.47 -11.34 4.23
N HIS A 423 14.33 -10.65 4.14
CA HIS A 423 13.01 -11.28 4.21
C HIS A 423 12.67 -12.02 2.91
N GLY A 424 12.60 -11.31 1.78
CA GLY A 424 12.13 -11.80 0.48
C GLY A 424 12.87 -13.04 -0.01
N PHE A 425 14.19 -13.00 0.05
CA PHE A 425 15.03 -14.15 -0.30
C PHE A 425 15.36 -14.99 0.92
N GLY A 426 15.95 -14.37 1.95
CA GLY A 426 16.58 -15.07 3.07
C GLY A 426 15.61 -15.70 4.07
N LYS A 427 14.31 -15.35 4.02
CA LYS A 427 13.27 -15.77 4.96
C LYS A 427 13.65 -15.45 6.43
N LEU A 428 14.38 -14.35 6.63
CA LEU A 428 14.79 -13.88 7.95
C LEU A 428 13.67 -13.09 8.61
N LEU A 429 13.62 -13.06 9.94
CA LEU A 429 12.73 -12.16 10.68
C LEU A 429 13.43 -10.86 11.05
N ASP A 430 12.64 -9.84 11.34
CA ASP A 430 13.14 -8.61 11.95
C ASP A 430 13.81 -8.90 13.29
N GLU A 431 14.94 -8.25 13.55
CA GLU A 431 15.67 -8.36 14.80
C GLU A 431 15.50 -7.10 15.69
N TYR A 432 14.86 -6.05 15.17
CA TYR A 432 14.51 -4.87 15.96
C TYR A 432 13.25 -5.09 16.82
N VAL A 433 13.03 -4.15 17.75
CA VAL A 433 11.92 -4.20 18.71
C VAL A 433 11.12 -2.91 18.69
N TYR A 434 9.82 -3.02 18.95
CA TYR A 434 9.00 -1.89 19.31
C TYR A 434 8.94 -1.78 20.84
N SER A 435 9.47 -0.69 21.39
CA SER A 435 9.53 -0.50 22.85
C SER A 435 8.16 -0.47 23.53
N PHE A 436 7.10 -0.17 22.78
CA PHE A 436 5.72 -0.19 23.24
C PHE A 436 5.08 -1.58 23.15
N ALA A 437 5.69 -2.53 22.44
CA ALA A 437 5.20 -3.90 22.37
C ALA A 437 5.49 -4.62 23.70
N GLY A 438 4.63 -5.57 24.06
CA GLY A 438 4.80 -6.42 25.24
C GLY A 438 5.70 -7.62 24.97
N ARG A 439 5.55 -8.66 25.78
CA ARG A 439 6.11 -9.99 25.46
C ARG A 439 5.44 -10.54 24.21
N ILE A 440 6.21 -11.22 23.35
CA ILE A 440 5.65 -11.90 22.18
C ILE A 440 4.59 -12.94 22.62
N PRO A 441 3.36 -12.87 22.09
CA PRO A 441 2.29 -13.81 22.41
C PRO A 441 2.66 -15.27 22.04
N GLN A 442 2.16 -16.24 22.81
CA GLN A 442 2.49 -17.66 22.60
C GLN A 442 1.96 -18.19 21.26
N ASP A 443 0.80 -17.71 20.82
CA ASP A 443 0.22 -18.00 19.51
C ASP A 443 1.09 -17.46 18.38
N GLU A 444 1.66 -16.26 18.54
CA GLU A 444 2.61 -15.68 17.58
C GLU A 444 3.91 -16.49 17.50
N GLN A 445 4.49 -16.87 18.64
CA GLN A 445 5.66 -17.77 18.68
C GLN A 445 5.36 -19.11 17.98
N SER A 446 4.23 -19.72 18.30
CA SER A 446 3.81 -21.01 17.73
C SER A 446 3.62 -20.91 16.22
N ARG A 447 3.07 -19.79 15.76
CA ARG A 447 2.88 -19.50 14.35
C ARG A 447 4.21 -19.34 13.62
N ILE A 448 5.17 -18.63 14.18
CA ILE A 448 6.51 -18.50 13.59
C ILE A 448 7.20 -19.88 13.57
N GLU A 449 7.16 -20.64 14.67
CA GLU A 449 7.82 -21.95 14.74
C GLU A 449 7.31 -22.95 13.70
N GLN A 450 6.00 -22.98 13.42
CA GLN A 450 5.44 -23.82 12.34
C GLN A 450 6.07 -23.55 10.96
N LYS A 451 6.66 -22.37 10.78
CA LYS A 451 7.21 -21.89 9.51
C LYS A 451 8.70 -22.15 9.37
N ALA A 452 9.32 -22.75 10.39
CA ALA A 452 10.67 -23.31 10.31
C ALA A 452 10.81 -24.27 9.12
N ALA A 453 9.74 -25.03 8.83
CA ALA A 453 9.69 -25.97 7.72
C ALA A 453 9.91 -25.32 6.34
N TYR A 454 9.65 -24.01 6.22
CA TYR A 454 9.86 -23.23 5.01
C TYR A 454 11.19 -22.44 5.02
N GLY A 455 12.03 -22.66 6.04
CA GLY A 455 13.30 -21.98 6.23
C GLY A 455 13.21 -20.61 6.90
N TRP A 456 12.05 -20.25 7.45
CA TRP A 456 11.90 -18.98 8.16
C TRP A 456 12.63 -18.96 9.50
N HIS A 457 12.88 -17.75 9.99
CA HIS A 457 13.22 -17.42 11.38
C HIS A 457 14.51 -18.06 11.93
N ALA A 458 15.42 -18.51 11.07
CA ALA A 458 16.72 -19.04 11.48
C ALA A 458 17.56 -18.05 12.32
N ASN A 459 17.25 -16.74 12.24
CA ASN A 459 17.88 -15.66 12.97
C ASN A 459 17.15 -15.22 14.25
N VAL A 460 16.07 -15.90 14.65
CA VAL A 460 15.40 -15.67 15.94
C VAL A 460 14.99 -16.98 16.62
N ASP A 461 14.89 -16.97 17.93
CA ASP A 461 14.48 -18.15 18.71
C ASP A 461 13.45 -17.77 19.78
N PHE A 462 12.68 -18.75 20.24
CA PHE A 462 11.70 -18.60 21.33
C PHE A 462 11.96 -19.58 22.49
N THR A 463 13.11 -20.28 22.47
CA THR A 463 13.52 -21.24 23.50
C THR A 463 13.51 -20.62 24.90
N SER A 464 12.95 -21.35 25.86
CA SER A 464 13.08 -21.02 27.29
C SER A 464 14.48 -21.28 27.85
N ASP A 465 15.33 -21.96 27.08
CA ASP A 465 16.71 -22.30 27.43
C ASP A 465 17.68 -21.63 26.45
N PRO A 466 18.27 -20.48 26.84
CA PRO A 466 19.24 -19.73 26.02
C PRO A 466 20.45 -20.55 25.54
N THR A 467 20.78 -21.67 26.20
CA THR A 467 21.88 -22.53 25.76
C THR A 467 21.53 -23.38 24.54
N LYS A 468 20.23 -23.46 24.20
CA LYS A 468 19.68 -24.25 23.10
C LYS A 468 19.21 -23.42 21.91
N VAL A 469 19.58 -22.14 21.84
CA VAL A 469 19.27 -21.31 20.67
C VAL A 469 19.76 -21.98 19.38
N LYS A 470 19.04 -21.75 18.28
CA LYS A 470 19.34 -22.28 16.93
C LYS A 470 20.78 -22.07 16.48
N TRP A 471 21.43 -20.99 16.94
CA TRP A 471 22.81 -20.65 16.59
C TRP A 471 23.85 -21.02 17.65
N SER A 472 23.52 -21.91 18.59
CA SER A 472 24.42 -22.35 19.66
C SER A 472 25.78 -22.85 19.16
N ALA A 473 25.83 -23.51 18.00
CA ALA A 473 27.08 -23.93 17.36
C ALA A 473 28.04 -22.76 17.06
N PHE A 474 27.52 -21.59 16.69
CA PHE A 474 28.33 -20.39 16.48
C PHE A 474 28.87 -19.79 17.78
N LEU A 475 28.15 -19.95 18.89
CA LEU A 475 28.56 -19.41 20.19
C LEU A 475 29.76 -20.17 20.78
N SER A 476 29.90 -21.47 20.45
CA SER A 476 31.02 -22.31 20.89
C SER A 476 32.18 -22.36 19.91
N ASP A 477 32.04 -21.78 18.71
CA ASP A 477 33.08 -21.78 17.68
C ASP A 477 34.00 -20.56 17.81
N GLU A 478 35.25 -20.80 18.23
CA GLU A 478 36.31 -19.78 18.39
C GLU A 478 36.52 -18.92 17.13
N ARG A 479 36.18 -19.43 15.94
CA ARG A 479 36.28 -18.67 14.69
C ARG A 479 35.31 -17.47 14.65
N TYR A 480 34.27 -17.45 15.49
CA TYR A 480 33.27 -16.38 15.59
C TYR A 480 33.38 -15.54 16.87
N ARG A 481 34.41 -15.73 17.70
CA ARG A 481 34.57 -15.02 18.99
C ARG A 481 34.59 -13.49 18.92
N TYR A 482 34.83 -12.92 17.73
CA TYR A 482 34.85 -11.47 17.48
C TYR A 482 33.66 -10.98 16.64
N ASP A 483 32.70 -11.84 16.32
CA ASP A 483 31.50 -11.48 15.56
C ASP A 483 30.36 -10.97 16.47
N GLU A 484 30.64 -10.71 17.75
CA GLU A 484 29.70 -10.19 18.76
C GLU A 484 28.39 -11.00 18.85
N LEU A 485 28.51 -12.32 18.67
CA LEU A 485 27.38 -13.23 18.78
C LEU A 485 27.03 -13.50 20.25
N GLY A 486 25.75 -13.61 20.53
CA GLY A 486 25.24 -13.86 21.86
C GLY A 486 23.80 -14.34 21.84
N VAL A 487 23.13 -14.22 22.99
CA VAL A 487 21.72 -14.54 23.15
C VAL A 487 21.05 -13.31 23.74
N PHE A 488 20.59 -12.42 22.87
CA PHE A 488 20.05 -11.13 23.26
C PHE A 488 18.52 -11.17 23.22
N GLU A 489 17.86 -10.84 24.32
CA GLU A 489 16.40 -10.79 24.36
C GLU A 489 15.90 -9.56 23.58
N GLY A 490 14.84 -9.76 22.79
CA GLY A 490 14.20 -8.75 21.96
C GLY A 490 14.48 -8.95 20.48
N GLY A 491 13.43 -9.12 19.69
CA GLY A 491 13.46 -9.38 18.26
C GLY A 491 12.06 -9.64 17.72
N ALA A 492 11.90 -9.91 16.44
CA ALA A 492 10.59 -10.11 15.79
C ALA A 492 9.57 -9.01 16.15
N THR A 493 10.03 -7.76 16.33
CA THR A 493 9.26 -6.59 16.79
C THR A 493 8.86 -6.55 18.27
N TYR A 494 9.17 -7.58 19.07
CA TYR A 494 8.82 -7.67 20.49
C TYR A 494 10.05 -7.56 21.41
N PRO A 495 9.98 -6.78 22.50
CA PRO A 495 11.10 -6.63 23.43
C PRO A 495 11.36 -7.84 24.34
N TYR A 496 10.41 -8.77 24.52
CA TYR A 496 10.57 -9.90 25.45
C TYR A 496 10.07 -11.23 24.89
N GLY A 497 10.67 -12.34 25.33
CA GLY A 497 10.26 -13.71 24.99
C GLY A 497 10.73 -14.23 23.63
N VAL A 498 11.71 -13.55 23.04
CA VAL A 498 12.33 -13.87 21.75
C VAL A 498 13.79 -13.46 21.82
N TRP A 499 14.66 -14.24 21.19
CA TRP A 499 16.11 -14.06 21.23
C TRP A 499 16.66 -13.83 19.83
N ILE A 500 17.68 -12.96 19.73
CA ILE A 500 18.43 -12.67 18.51
C ILE A 500 19.93 -12.94 18.71
N PRO A 501 20.66 -13.27 17.63
CA PRO A 501 22.07 -13.66 17.69
C PRO A 501 23.04 -12.49 17.84
N SER A 502 22.65 -11.28 17.44
CA SER A 502 23.52 -10.10 17.50
C SER A 502 22.69 -8.83 17.66
N LYS A 503 23.27 -7.83 18.34
CA LYS A 503 22.69 -6.48 18.40
C LYS A 503 23.03 -5.64 17.17
N THR A 504 23.88 -6.15 16.29
CA THR A 504 24.37 -5.44 15.09
C THR A 504 24.17 -6.34 13.88
N SER A 505 23.08 -6.13 13.16
CA SER A 505 22.71 -6.86 11.94
C SER A 505 21.95 -5.93 11.01
N ILE A 506 21.99 -6.23 9.71
CA ILE A 506 21.12 -5.58 8.73
C ILE A 506 19.64 -5.70 9.17
N MET A 507 19.25 -6.83 9.76
CA MET A 507 17.87 -7.05 10.25
C MET A 507 17.50 -6.25 11.51
N VAL A 508 18.46 -5.52 12.10
CA VAL A 508 18.22 -4.59 13.22
C VAL A 508 18.21 -3.13 12.74
N PHE A 509 19.19 -2.72 11.93
CA PHE A 509 19.45 -1.30 11.65
C PHE A 509 19.57 -0.93 10.16
N ASN A 510 19.30 -1.87 9.24
CA ASN A 510 19.49 -1.74 7.78
C ASN A 510 20.96 -1.57 7.33
N VAL A 511 21.89 -1.35 8.26
CA VAL A 511 23.30 -1.12 7.97
C VAL A 511 24.17 -2.31 8.36
N GLY A 512 25.36 -2.39 7.76
CA GLY A 512 26.37 -3.38 8.09
C GLY A 512 26.19 -4.69 7.32
N ARG A 513 26.28 -5.81 8.04
CA ARG A 513 26.23 -7.17 7.49
C ARG A 513 25.15 -7.99 8.17
N PHE A 514 24.64 -9.02 7.50
CA PHE A 514 23.88 -10.07 8.17
C PHE A 514 24.75 -10.72 9.24
N ASN A 515 24.19 -11.02 10.42
CA ASN A 515 24.89 -11.81 11.43
C ASN A 515 25.19 -13.25 10.92
N ALA A 516 26.06 -13.99 11.61
CA ALA A 516 26.50 -15.30 11.11
C ALA A 516 25.35 -16.31 10.90
N PRO A 517 24.39 -16.44 11.83
CA PRO A 517 23.20 -17.29 11.61
C PRO A 517 22.38 -16.90 10.38
N SER A 518 22.13 -15.60 10.16
CA SER A 518 21.46 -15.11 8.95
C SER A 518 22.24 -15.46 7.68
N ARG A 519 23.57 -15.27 7.67
CA ARG A 519 24.42 -15.66 6.51
C ARG A 519 24.36 -17.16 6.25
N TYR A 520 24.35 -17.98 7.29
CA TYR A 520 24.25 -19.42 7.15
C TYR A 520 22.92 -19.85 6.53
N ALA A 521 21.81 -19.28 7.00
CA ALA A 521 20.48 -19.55 6.45
C ALA A 521 20.39 -19.18 4.97
N ILE A 522 20.88 -17.97 4.61
CA ILE A 522 20.92 -17.52 3.22
C ILE A 522 21.83 -18.44 2.39
N TRP A 523 23.01 -18.79 2.88
CA TRP A 523 23.96 -19.68 2.20
C TRP A 523 23.35 -21.05 1.90
N GLN A 524 22.69 -21.66 2.88
CA GLN A 524 21.98 -22.93 2.69
C GLN A 524 20.88 -22.80 1.63
N ARG A 525 20.10 -21.72 1.68
CA ARG A 525 19.03 -21.48 0.71
C ARG A 525 19.57 -21.31 -0.71
N ILE A 526 20.61 -20.49 -0.90
CA ILE A 526 21.26 -20.31 -2.21
C ILE A 526 21.63 -21.66 -2.81
N HIS A 527 22.32 -22.51 -2.07
CA HIS A 527 22.80 -23.78 -2.61
C HIS A 527 21.68 -24.79 -2.86
N LYS A 528 20.69 -24.89 -1.98
CA LYS A 528 19.52 -25.74 -2.20
C LYS A 528 18.72 -25.30 -3.42
N LEU A 529 18.59 -24.00 -3.65
CA LEU A 529 17.94 -23.49 -4.86
C LEU A 529 18.79 -23.72 -6.10
N ALA A 530 20.11 -23.58 -6.04
CA ALA A 530 20.98 -23.75 -7.21
C ALA A 530 21.18 -25.22 -7.60
N TYR A 531 21.25 -26.14 -6.63
CA TYR A 531 21.65 -27.53 -6.83
C TYR A 531 20.58 -28.56 -6.46
N GLY A 532 19.42 -28.11 -5.98
CA GLY A 532 18.29 -28.96 -5.60
C GLY A 532 18.27 -29.29 -4.11
N SER A 533 17.12 -29.80 -3.65
CA SER A 533 16.82 -30.08 -2.24
C SER A 533 17.70 -31.18 -1.62
N SER A 534 18.32 -32.02 -2.45
CA SER A 534 19.28 -33.06 -2.03
C SER A 534 20.68 -32.52 -1.75
N TRP A 535 20.97 -31.24 -2.06
CA TRP A 535 22.24 -30.63 -1.73
C TRP A 535 22.44 -30.58 -0.21
N ASN A 536 23.61 -31.02 0.25
CA ASN A 536 23.89 -31.26 1.67
C ASN A 536 25.23 -30.64 2.09
N GLY A 537 25.32 -29.32 2.07
CA GLY A 537 26.45 -28.61 2.66
C GLY A 537 26.41 -28.64 4.18
N THR A 538 27.57 -28.87 4.78
CA THR A 538 27.72 -28.97 6.24
C THR A 538 27.91 -27.60 6.88
N TYR A 539 27.79 -27.53 8.21
CA TYR A 539 28.20 -26.36 8.97
C TYR A 539 29.65 -25.98 8.68
N GLU A 540 30.58 -26.94 8.62
CA GLU A 540 31.99 -26.68 8.37
C GLU A 540 32.26 -26.14 6.96
N ASP A 541 31.51 -26.60 5.95
CA ASP A 541 31.62 -26.04 4.59
C ASP A 541 31.24 -24.55 4.59
N PHE A 542 30.17 -24.19 5.32
CA PHE A 542 29.80 -22.79 5.51
C PHE A 542 30.88 -22.03 6.26
N VAL A 543 31.39 -22.54 7.39
CA VAL A 543 32.38 -21.81 8.18
C VAL A 543 33.67 -21.60 7.39
N ALA A 544 34.12 -22.61 6.64
CA ALA A 544 35.30 -22.49 5.77
C ALA A 544 35.14 -21.36 4.73
N TYR A 545 33.95 -21.23 4.17
CA TYR A 545 33.59 -20.12 3.29
C TYR A 545 33.50 -18.78 4.04
N ASP A 546 32.77 -18.73 5.16
CA ASP A 546 32.36 -17.50 5.83
C ASP A 546 33.54 -16.78 6.48
N VAL A 547 34.48 -17.51 7.11
CA VAL A 547 35.67 -16.92 7.78
C VAL A 547 36.60 -16.18 6.83
N ILE A 548 36.59 -16.57 5.55
CA ILE A 548 37.36 -15.93 4.50
C ILE A 548 36.59 -14.70 3.99
N ASN A 549 35.33 -14.89 3.61
CA ASN A 549 34.63 -13.90 2.79
C ASN A 549 33.97 -12.78 3.62
N ARG A 550 33.53 -13.04 4.86
CA ARG A 550 32.86 -12.03 5.70
C ARG A 550 33.71 -10.80 6.02
N LYS A 551 35.03 -10.91 5.86
CA LYS A 551 36.01 -9.82 6.05
C LYS A 551 36.07 -8.86 4.86
N THR A 552 35.56 -9.28 3.70
CA THR A 552 35.60 -8.49 2.45
C THR A 552 34.29 -7.76 2.16
N SER A 553 33.25 -7.99 2.98
CA SER A 553 32.05 -7.14 2.99
C SER A 553 32.41 -5.78 3.61
N PRO A 554 31.75 -4.68 3.18
CA PRO A 554 31.95 -3.35 3.77
C PRO A 554 31.96 -3.42 5.30
N ASN A 555 32.91 -2.71 5.92
CA ASN A 555 33.23 -2.83 7.35
C ASN A 555 31.98 -2.89 8.25
N ALA A 556 31.92 -3.93 9.09
CA ALA A 556 30.97 -4.06 10.20
C ALA A 556 31.03 -2.88 11.21
N ASN A 557 32.06 -2.05 11.10
CA ASN A 557 32.35 -0.89 11.95
C ASN A 557 32.11 0.45 11.25
N ALA A 558 31.11 0.58 10.37
CA ALA A 558 30.42 1.86 10.39
C ALA A 558 29.89 1.97 11.83
N PRO A 559 30.34 2.95 12.65
CA PRO A 559 29.74 3.11 13.97
C PRO A 559 28.25 3.12 13.68
N ALA A 560 27.49 2.29 14.40
CA ALA A 560 26.08 2.59 14.55
C ALA A 560 26.09 4.09 14.83
N ARG A 561 25.63 4.92 13.88
CA ARG A 561 25.05 6.17 14.28
C ARG A 561 23.97 5.64 15.18
N VAL A 562 24.26 5.61 16.48
CA VAL A 562 23.26 5.52 17.51
C VAL A 562 22.45 6.75 17.17
N TYR A 563 21.48 6.56 16.28
CA TYR A 563 20.36 7.45 16.16
C TYR A 563 19.85 7.41 17.58
N LYS A 564 20.20 8.48 18.32
CA LYS A 564 19.65 8.71 19.65
C LYS A 564 18.18 8.36 19.50
N ALA A 565 17.67 7.53 20.40
CA ALA A 565 16.32 6.97 20.40
C ALA A 565 15.18 8.03 20.37
N SER A 566 15.51 9.29 20.06
CA SER A 566 14.65 10.42 19.79
C SER A 566 14.22 10.58 18.33
N GLN A 567 14.60 9.72 17.38
CA GLN A 567 14.07 9.77 16.01
C GLN A 567 13.33 8.47 15.64
N PRO A 568 11.98 8.47 15.62
CA PRO A 568 11.14 7.35 15.18
C PRO A 568 11.23 6.99 13.69
N SER A 569 12.16 7.57 12.92
CA SER A 569 11.96 7.88 11.49
C SER A 569 12.44 6.84 10.45
N GLN A 570 12.86 5.64 10.84
CA GLN A 570 13.18 4.57 9.88
C GLN A 570 12.63 3.21 10.33
N ARG A 571 11.36 3.19 10.73
CA ARG A 571 10.64 1.92 10.90
C ARG A 571 10.34 1.38 9.51
N LEU A 572 10.92 0.24 9.17
CA LEU A 572 10.46 -0.54 8.02
C LEU A 572 9.21 -1.30 8.42
N SER A 573 8.41 -1.65 7.42
CA SER A 573 7.26 -2.51 7.69
C SER A 573 7.76 -3.93 7.86
N ALA A 574 7.28 -4.61 8.91
CA ALA A 574 7.53 -6.03 9.07
C ALA A 574 7.10 -6.78 7.80
N PRO A 575 7.77 -7.89 7.44
CA PRO A 575 7.44 -8.65 6.23
C PRO A 575 5.97 -9.04 6.24
N VAL A 576 5.32 -8.74 5.11
CA VAL A 576 3.90 -8.94 4.93
C VAL A 576 3.69 -10.27 4.23
N VAL A 577 2.79 -11.07 4.76
CA VAL A 577 2.48 -12.37 4.14
C VAL A 577 1.06 -12.33 3.64
N THR A 578 0.92 -12.66 2.37
CA THR A 578 -0.35 -12.61 1.69
C THR A 578 -0.96 -14.01 1.65
N GLY A 579 -2.27 -14.11 1.92
CA GLY A 579 -3.03 -15.34 1.67
C GLY A 579 -3.41 -15.51 0.19
N ARG A 580 -2.75 -14.79 -0.72
CA ARG A 580 -3.00 -14.85 -2.17
C ARG A 580 -1.96 -15.76 -2.81
N THR A 581 -2.36 -16.46 -3.86
CA THR A 581 -1.43 -17.26 -4.67
C THR A 581 -0.92 -16.46 -5.86
N TRP A 582 0.34 -16.65 -6.23
CA TRP A 582 0.92 -16.01 -7.43
C TRP A 582 0.29 -16.57 -8.72
N ARG A 583 -0.21 -17.81 -8.71
CA ARG A 583 -0.81 -18.47 -9.89
C ARG A 583 -2.05 -17.77 -10.44
N ASN A 584 -2.68 -16.88 -9.67
CA ASN A 584 -3.72 -15.99 -10.20
C ASN A 584 -3.18 -15.08 -11.32
N ALA A 585 -1.90 -14.66 -11.27
CA ALA A 585 -1.26 -13.89 -12.34
C ALA A 585 -1.10 -14.72 -13.62
N LEU A 586 -0.75 -16.01 -13.53
CA LEU A 586 -0.61 -16.91 -14.69
C LEU A 586 -1.95 -17.15 -15.40
N ASN A 587 -3.05 -17.25 -14.65
CA ASN A 587 -4.38 -17.45 -15.21
C ASN A 587 -4.89 -16.19 -15.93
N ASN A 588 -4.45 -15.00 -15.52
CA ASN A 588 -4.73 -13.74 -16.21
C ASN A 588 -3.86 -13.57 -17.46
N SER A 589 -2.62 -14.04 -17.47
CA SER A 589 -1.72 -13.95 -18.64
C SER A 589 -2.09 -14.87 -19.81
N LYS A 590 -3.02 -15.83 -19.60
CA LYS A 590 -3.51 -16.79 -20.61
C LYS A 590 -4.88 -16.42 -21.18
N LYS A 591 -5.51 -15.36 -20.66
CA LYS A 591 -6.70 -14.73 -21.23
C LYS A 591 -6.30 -13.49 -22.00
#